data_AF-A0A0P6YB16-F1
#
_entry.id   AF-A0A0P6YB16-F1
#
_cell.length_a   1.000
_cell.length_b   1.000
_cell.length_c   1.000
_cell.angle_alpha   90.00
_cell.angle_beta   90.00
_cell.angle_gamma   90.00
#
_symmetry.space_group_name_H-M   'P 1'
#
loop_
_entity.id
_entity.type
_entity.pdbx_description
1 polymer ?
#
loop_
_entity_poly.entity_id
_entity_poly.type
_entity_poly.pdbx_seq_one_letter_code
_entity_poly.pdbx_strand_id
1 'polypeptide(L)'
;MTDQPLSSQLNATHNPQQLDNQTPSYQVASQNVNRPKRWRWFGYNVLAFMFAFAVFYGFVICILMVAVYEPFNLDWIDKPRLNPTLSIGVPGLLIGLSAIAGSIKQRNGLNKLVSLWPWMLKTGLITTLLSWASVAIFVFMLEPLFLINKNAGLISMLHFIASFAIIAFATALAQLAEVKKIAHRPTDWVKITVSTWTGIAISLVGLISIISLAR
;
A
#
# COMPACT_ATOMS: atom_id res chain seq x y z
N MET A 1 34.14 22.41 74.21
CA MET A 1 34.76 21.11 74.53
C MET A 1 33.65 20.09 74.70
N THR A 2 33.45 19.28 73.67
CA THR A 2 32.84 17.94 73.74
C THR A 2 33.16 17.26 72.43
N ASP A 3 34.10 16.33 72.52
CA ASP A 3 34.66 15.54 71.43
C ASP A 3 33.62 14.55 70.87
N GLN A 4 33.45 14.52 69.56
CA GLN A 4 32.77 13.41 68.89
C GLN A 4 33.76 12.25 68.69
N PRO A 5 33.41 11.00 69.02
CA PRO A 5 34.29 9.88 68.81
C PRO A 5 34.37 9.48 67.34
N LEU A 6 35.61 9.35 66.89
CA LEU A 6 36.08 8.90 65.59
C LEU A 6 35.84 7.37 65.43
N SER A 7 34.58 6.93 65.37
CA SER A 7 34.23 5.49 65.24
C SER A 7 33.35 5.16 64.04
N SER A 8 33.15 6.09 63.11
CA SER A 8 32.40 5.84 61.85
C SER A 8 33.29 5.53 60.64
N GLN A 9 34.60 5.40 60.82
CA GLN A 9 35.51 4.97 59.77
C GLN A 9 36.09 3.60 60.13
N LEU A 10 35.90 2.63 59.22
CA LEU A 10 36.49 1.27 59.20
C LEU A 10 35.68 0.17 59.89
N ASN A 11 34.59 -0.27 59.25
CA ASN A 11 34.45 -1.67 58.77
C ASN A 11 32.99 -1.98 58.39
N ALA A 12 32.71 -1.99 57.08
CA ALA A 12 31.81 -2.95 56.44
C ALA A 12 31.89 -2.76 54.91
N THR A 13 33.04 -3.13 54.40
CA THR A 13 33.23 -3.97 53.21
C THR A 13 31.95 -4.45 52.50
N HIS A 14 31.89 -4.20 51.20
CA HIS A 14 31.22 -5.02 50.18
C HIS A 14 29.69 -5.19 50.29
N ASN A 15 28.96 -4.27 49.65
CA ASN A 15 27.64 -4.58 49.09
C ASN A 15 27.75 -4.69 47.55
N PRO A 16 27.95 -5.89 46.98
CA PRO A 16 27.79 -6.11 45.56
C PRO A 16 26.29 -6.24 45.23
N GLN A 17 25.53 -5.14 45.30
CA GLN A 17 24.09 -5.15 45.01
C GLN A 17 23.58 -3.92 44.23
N GLN A 18 24.45 -3.21 43.52
CA GLN A 18 24.01 -2.11 42.64
C GLN A 18 24.38 -2.27 41.16
N LEU A 19 24.75 -3.47 40.73
CA LEU A 19 25.17 -3.71 39.36
C LEU A 19 24.42 -4.89 38.72
N ASP A 20 23.09 -4.98 38.84
CA ASP A 20 22.31 -5.97 38.05
C ASP A 20 20.79 -5.73 38.04
N ASN A 21 20.34 -4.48 37.92
CA ASN A 21 18.90 -4.21 37.67
C ASN A 21 18.65 -3.10 36.65
N GLN A 22 19.58 -2.88 35.72
CA GLN A 22 19.25 -2.25 34.45
C GLN A 22 18.73 -3.33 33.50
N THR A 23 17.49 -3.77 33.73
CA THR A 23 16.72 -4.35 32.62
C THR A 23 16.69 -3.27 31.54
N PRO A 24 17.19 -3.52 30.31
CA PRO A 24 17.00 -2.58 29.23
C PRO A 24 15.50 -2.42 29.05
N SER A 25 14.96 -1.27 29.46
CA SER A 25 13.60 -0.89 29.14
C SER A 25 13.59 -0.63 27.64
N TYR A 26 13.47 -1.68 26.85
CA TYR A 26 12.92 -1.56 25.53
C TYR A 26 11.52 -0.99 25.75
N GLN A 27 11.39 0.34 25.66
CA GLN A 27 10.12 1.01 25.60
C GLN A 27 9.44 0.49 24.33
N VAL A 28 8.64 -0.56 24.49
CA VAL A 28 7.69 -0.97 23.48
C VAL A 28 6.80 0.25 23.30
N ALA A 29 6.85 0.86 22.11
CA ALA A 29 6.04 2.05 21.82
C ALA A 29 4.61 1.78 22.28
N SER A 30 4.05 2.69 23.11
CA SER A 30 2.71 2.51 23.63
C SER A 30 1.75 2.35 22.45
N GLN A 31 1.12 1.18 22.35
CA GLN A 31 0.17 0.88 21.29
C GLN A 31 -1.09 1.70 21.55
N ASN A 32 -1.15 2.90 20.99
CA ASN A 32 -2.19 3.89 21.29
C ASN A 32 -3.55 3.55 20.62
N VAL A 33 -3.64 2.48 19.83
CA VAL A 33 -4.88 2.09 19.11
C VAL A 33 -5.18 0.59 19.28
N ASN A 34 -6.29 0.28 19.96
CA ASN A 34 -6.70 -1.12 20.22
C ASN A 34 -7.13 -1.89 18.97
N ARG A 35 -7.89 -1.28 18.05
CA ARG A 35 -8.40 -1.92 16.82
C ARG A 35 -8.96 -0.89 15.83
N PRO A 36 -8.95 -1.17 14.51
CA PRO A 36 -9.71 -0.35 13.57
C PRO A 36 -11.19 -0.47 13.92
N LYS A 37 -11.92 0.66 13.96
CA LYS A 37 -13.37 0.59 13.79
C LYS A 37 -13.60 0.06 12.37
N ARG A 38 -14.05 -1.19 12.23
CA ARG A 38 -14.12 -1.94 10.96
C ARG A 38 -14.70 -1.11 9.81
N TRP A 39 -15.87 -0.51 10.03
CA TRP A 39 -16.56 0.34 9.04
C TRP A 39 -15.83 1.64 8.72
N ARG A 40 -15.17 2.25 9.71
CA ARG A 40 -14.35 3.44 9.48
C ARG A 40 -13.17 3.09 8.58
N TRP A 41 -12.44 2.01 8.88
CA TRP A 41 -11.29 1.62 8.08
C TRP A 41 -11.67 1.16 6.67
N PHE A 42 -12.77 0.42 6.53
CA PHE A 42 -13.37 0.11 5.23
C PHE A 42 -13.65 1.40 4.45
N GLY A 43 -14.34 2.38 5.05
CA GLY A 43 -14.66 3.66 4.41
C GLY A 43 -13.41 4.44 3.96
N TYR A 44 -12.34 4.44 4.75
CA TYR A 44 -11.08 5.07 4.36
C TYR A 44 -10.36 4.34 3.21
N ASN A 45 -10.51 3.02 3.10
CA ASN A 45 -10.00 2.26 1.96
C ASN A 45 -10.78 2.57 0.68
N VAL A 46 -12.11 2.62 0.76
CA VAL A 46 -12.97 3.02 -0.36
C VAL A 46 -12.64 4.47 -0.78
N LEU A 47 -12.54 5.39 0.17
CA LEU A 47 -12.21 6.78 -0.13
C LEU A 47 -10.82 6.94 -0.76
N ALA A 48 -9.83 6.19 -0.28
CA ALA A 48 -8.50 6.19 -0.88
C ALA A 48 -8.51 5.62 -2.30
N PHE A 49 -9.29 4.56 -2.55
CA PHE A 49 -9.49 4.04 -3.90
C PHE A 49 -10.12 5.09 -4.82
N MET A 50 -11.21 5.75 -4.40
CA MET A 50 -11.87 6.79 -5.19
C MET A 50 -10.95 7.98 -5.48
N PHE A 51 -10.16 8.41 -4.49
CA PHE A 51 -9.21 9.51 -4.67
C PHE A 51 -8.06 9.12 -5.61
N ALA A 52 -7.51 7.92 -5.46
CA ALA A 52 -6.50 7.38 -6.38
C ALA A 52 -7.06 7.26 -7.80
N PHE A 53 -8.29 6.76 -7.95
CA PHE A 53 -8.96 6.64 -9.23
C PHE A 53 -9.16 8.01 -9.91
N ALA A 54 -9.62 9.01 -9.17
CA ALA A 54 -9.79 10.37 -9.70
C ALA A 54 -8.45 10.99 -10.14
N VAL A 55 -7.38 10.81 -9.34
CA VAL A 55 -6.03 11.28 -9.68
C VAL A 55 -5.50 10.57 -10.92
N PHE A 56 -5.67 9.25 -11.01
CA PHE A 56 -5.27 8.45 -12.17
C PHE A 56 -5.96 8.94 -13.44
N TYR A 57 -7.29 9.09 -13.43
CA TYR A 57 -8.04 9.60 -14.57
C TYR A 57 -7.65 11.03 -14.94
N GLY A 58 -7.39 11.89 -13.95
CA GLY A 58 -6.86 13.23 -14.19
C GLY A 58 -5.55 13.19 -14.99
N PHE A 59 -4.61 12.32 -14.60
CA PHE A 59 -3.36 12.15 -15.37
C PHE A 59 -3.61 11.62 -16.78
N VAL A 60 -4.47 10.61 -16.93
CA VAL A 60 -4.80 10.04 -18.25
C VAL A 60 -5.39 11.11 -19.17
N ILE A 61 -6.34 11.91 -18.68
CA ILE A 61 -6.96 12.99 -19.47
C ILE A 61 -5.91 14.02 -19.88
N CYS A 62 -5.02 14.43 -18.98
CA CYS A 62 -3.94 15.37 -19.32
C CYS A 62 -3.02 14.82 -20.41
N ILE A 63 -2.64 13.53 -20.33
CA ILE A 63 -1.81 12.88 -21.36
C ILE A 63 -2.54 12.85 -22.70
N LEU A 64 -3.82 12.47 -22.71
CA LEU A 64 -4.63 12.42 -23.92
C LEU A 64 -4.79 13.82 -24.54
N MET A 65 -5.02 14.85 -23.73
CA MET A 65 -5.08 16.23 -24.22
C MET A 65 -3.76 16.65 -24.87
N VAL A 66 -2.63 16.43 -24.21
CA VAL A 66 -1.31 16.75 -24.79
C VAL A 66 -1.11 16.00 -26.11
N ALA A 67 -1.48 14.73 -26.19
CA ALA A 67 -1.33 13.92 -27.40
C ALA A 67 -2.29 14.30 -28.55
N VAL A 68 -3.36 15.04 -28.27
CA VAL A 68 -4.24 15.62 -29.30
C VAL A 68 -3.67 16.92 -29.86
N TYR A 69 -2.99 17.72 -29.03
CA TYR A 69 -2.43 19.01 -29.43
C TYR A 69 -1.01 18.92 -30.02
N GLU A 70 -0.22 17.95 -29.57
CA GLU A 70 1.10 17.62 -30.12
C GLU A 70 0.99 16.30 -30.88
N PRO A 71 1.58 16.16 -32.08
CA PRO A 71 1.64 14.88 -32.79
C PRO A 71 2.63 13.93 -32.11
N PHE A 72 2.39 13.60 -30.84
CA PHE A 72 3.06 12.51 -30.16
C PHE A 72 2.64 11.22 -30.85
N ASN A 73 3.62 10.47 -31.33
CA ASN A 73 3.35 9.14 -31.85
C ASN A 73 2.84 8.25 -30.71
N LEU A 74 1.53 8.02 -30.66
CA LEU A 74 0.85 7.14 -29.73
C LEU A 74 0.91 5.66 -30.13
N ASP A 75 1.77 5.28 -31.08
CA ASP A 75 2.02 3.90 -31.50
C ASP A 75 2.26 2.95 -30.31
N TRP A 76 2.74 3.46 -29.17
CA TRP A 76 2.93 2.66 -27.95
C TRP A 76 1.63 2.22 -27.27
N ILE A 77 0.51 2.94 -27.47
CA ILE A 77 -0.82 2.49 -27.03
C ILE A 77 -1.26 1.29 -27.85
N ASP A 78 -1.08 1.36 -29.17
CA ASP A 78 -1.57 0.34 -30.10
C ASP A 78 -0.59 -0.83 -30.27
N LYS A 79 0.70 -0.62 -30.00
CA LYS A 79 1.78 -1.61 -30.13
C LYS A 79 2.62 -1.63 -28.84
N PRO A 80 2.05 -2.11 -27.72
CA PRO A 80 2.67 -1.98 -26.40
C PRO A 80 4.04 -2.66 -26.27
N ARG A 81 4.31 -3.67 -27.11
CA ARG A 81 5.59 -4.39 -27.15
C ARG A 81 6.72 -3.61 -27.81
N LEU A 82 6.41 -2.66 -28.70
CA LEU A 82 7.43 -1.87 -29.40
C LEU A 82 8.02 -0.78 -28.52
N ASN A 83 7.28 -0.33 -27.50
CA ASN A 83 7.78 0.63 -26.53
C ASN A 83 7.35 0.25 -25.09
N PRO A 84 8.00 -0.75 -24.47
CA PRO A 84 7.66 -1.22 -23.14
C PRO A 84 7.83 -0.13 -22.07
N THR A 85 8.78 0.79 -22.26
CA THR A 85 9.01 1.91 -21.35
C THR A 85 7.77 2.80 -21.24
N LEU A 86 7.14 3.14 -22.36
CA LEU A 86 5.91 3.93 -22.35
C LEU A 86 4.70 3.09 -21.95
N SER A 87 4.59 1.87 -22.49
CA SER A 87 3.38 1.05 -22.38
C SER A 87 3.22 0.34 -21.03
N ILE A 88 4.33 0.13 -20.32
CA ILE A 88 4.37 -0.49 -18.99
C ILE A 88 4.79 0.56 -17.95
N GLY A 89 5.87 1.30 -18.26
CA GLY A 89 6.49 2.24 -17.33
C GLY A 89 5.55 3.37 -16.92
N VAL A 90 4.96 4.08 -17.89
CA VAL A 90 4.08 5.24 -17.60
C VAL A 90 2.81 4.81 -16.84
N PRO A 91 2.03 3.80 -17.27
CA PRO A 91 0.86 3.37 -16.53
C PRO A 91 1.17 2.96 -15.08
N GLY A 92 2.21 2.15 -14.85
CA GLY A 92 2.56 1.73 -13.49
C GLY A 92 3.01 2.89 -12.61
N LEU A 93 3.72 3.87 -13.17
CA LEU A 93 4.09 5.09 -12.45
C LEU A 93 2.85 5.90 -12.05
N LEU A 94 1.91 6.09 -12.97
CA LEU A 94 0.66 6.81 -12.69
C LEU A 94 -0.18 6.13 -11.61
N ILE A 95 -0.28 4.80 -11.64
CA ILE A 95 -0.97 4.04 -10.59
C ILE A 95 -0.24 4.24 -9.24
N GLY A 96 1.09 4.20 -9.23
CA GLY A 96 1.90 4.48 -8.04
C GLY A 96 1.67 5.87 -7.45
N LEU A 97 1.73 6.91 -8.27
CA LEU A 97 1.46 8.30 -7.86
C LEU A 97 0.04 8.47 -7.32
N SER A 98 -0.92 7.81 -7.96
CA SER A 98 -2.31 7.80 -7.51
C SER A 98 -2.47 7.09 -6.16
N ALA A 99 -1.75 5.99 -5.94
CA ALA A 99 -1.72 5.27 -4.67
C ALA A 99 -1.07 6.10 -3.55
N ILE A 100 -0.02 6.87 -3.85
CA ILE A 100 0.56 7.86 -2.92
C ILE A 100 -0.54 8.81 -2.45
N ALA A 101 -1.29 9.41 -3.39
CA ALA A 101 -2.36 10.34 -3.08
C ALA A 101 -3.47 9.70 -2.24
N GLY A 102 -3.92 8.50 -2.59
CA GLY A 102 -4.91 7.74 -1.82
C GLY A 102 -4.43 7.38 -0.41
N SER A 103 -3.15 7.03 -0.25
CA SER A 103 -2.56 6.64 1.03
C SER A 103 -2.58 7.78 2.07
N ILE A 104 -2.49 9.04 1.63
CA ILE A 104 -2.64 10.22 2.50
C ILE A 104 -4.01 10.21 3.17
N LYS A 105 -5.08 9.86 2.43
CA LYS A 105 -6.44 9.79 2.98
C LYS A 105 -6.60 8.59 3.91
N GLN A 106 -6.05 7.43 3.57
CA GLN A 106 -6.01 6.26 4.45
C GLN A 106 -5.36 6.57 5.81
N ARG A 107 -4.29 7.37 5.83
CA ARG A 107 -3.61 7.78 7.07
C ARG A 107 -4.52 8.51 8.07
N ASN A 108 -5.55 9.23 7.60
CA ASN A 108 -6.56 9.84 8.47
C ASN A 108 -7.43 8.79 9.19
N GLY A 109 -7.58 7.60 8.62
CA GLY A 109 -8.19 6.44 9.28
C GLY A 109 -7.41 5.94 10.49
N LEU A 110 -6.11 6.22 10.54
CA LEU A 110 -5.19 5.91 11.64
C LEU A 110 -4.94 7.12 12.56
N ASN A 111 -5.80 8.15 12.51
CA ASN A 111 -5.63 9.41 13.25
C ASN A 111 -4.24 10.05 13.04
N LYS A 112 -3.62 9.85 11.86
CA LYS A 112 -2.28 10.37 11.55
C LYS A 112 -1.16 9.87 12.49
N LEU A 113 -1.36 8.75 13.18
CA LEU A 113 -0.37 8.21 14.12
C LEU A 113 0.81 7.50 13.45
N VAL A 114 0.65 7.04 12.20
CA VAL A 114 1.77 6.51 11.40
C VAL A 114 2.57 7.65 10.76
N SER A 115 3.88 7.44 10.55
CA SER A 115 4.72 8.41 9.86
C SER A 115 4.29 8.58 8.40
N LEU A 116 4.21 9.84 7.93
CA LEU A 116 3.67 10.17 6.60
C LEU A 116 4.54 9.61 5.47
N TRP A 117 5.84 9.90 5.50
CA TRP A 117 6.76 9.55 4.41
C TRP A 117 6.91 8.05 4.20
N PRO A 118 7.22 7.23 5.23
CA PRO A 118 7.31 5.78 5.05
C PRO A 118 5.98 5.17 4.61
N TRP A 119 4.85 5.70 5.10
CA TRP A 119 3.52 5.23 4.73
C TRP A 119 3.22 5.43 3.25
N MET A 120 3.41 6.66 2.76
CA MET A 120 3.14 7.02 1.37
C MET A 120 4.13 6.37 0.42
N LEU A 121 5.44 6.44 0.71
CA LEU A 121 6.48 5.94 -0.18
C LEU A 121 6.43 4.42 -0.33
N LYS A 122 6.22 3.67 0.76
CA LYS A 122 6.06 2.20 0.69
C LYS A 122 4.82 1.83 -0.13
N THR A 123 3.72 2.52 0.10
CA THR A 123 2.46 2.29 -0.64
C THR A 123 2.66 2.56 -2.13
N GLY A 124 3.17 3.75 -2.48
CA GLY A 124 3.44 4.13 -3.86
C GLY A 124 4.39 3.17 -4.56
N LEU A 125 5.56 2.91 -3.97
CA LEU A 125 6.59 2.06 -4.56
C LEU A 125 6.08 0.64 -4.83
N ILE A 126 5.40 0.02 -3.86
CA ILE A 126 4.89 -1.35 -4.02
C ILE A 126 3.80 -1.40 -5.07
N THR A 127 2.89 -0.43 -5.05
CA THR A 127 1.86 -0.36 -6.07
C THR A 127 2.46 -0.13 -7.46
N THR A 128 3.48 0.72 -7.62
CA THR A 128 4.20 0.91 -8.89
C THR A 128 4.82 -0.39 -9.38
N LEU A 129 5.66 -1.02 -8.56
CA LEU A 129 6.43 -2.21 -8.95
C LEU A 129 5.52 -3.38 -9.31
N LEU A 130 4.47 -3.61 -8.52
CA LEU A 130 3.51 -4.68 -8.80
C LEU A 130 2.59 -4.37 -9.98
N SER A 131 2.30 -3.09 -10.23
CA SER A 131 1.57 -2.70 -11.44
C SER A 131 2.44 -2.92 -12.68
N TRP A 132 3.73 -2.57 -12.65
CA TRP A 132 4.66 -2.90 -13.73
C TRP A 132 4.72 -4.40 -13.98
N ALA A 133 4.87 -5.22 -12.94
CA ALA A 133 4.87 -6.67 -13.08
C ALA A 133 3.55 -7.20 -13.66
N SER A 134 2.41 -6.71 -13.17
CA SER A 134 1.08 -7.11 -13.65
C SER A 134 0.87 -6.75 -15.12
N VAL A 135 1.24 -5.54 -15.53
CA VAL A 135 1.13 -5.09 -16.93
C VAL A 135 2.13 -5.83 -17.82
N ALA A 136 3.36 -6.07 -17.36
CA ALA A 136 4.34 -6.86 -18.11
C ALA A 136 3.87 -8.30 -18.33
N ILE A 137 3.32 -8.96 -17.30
CA ILE A 137 2.70 -10.29 -17.44
C ILE A 137 1.57 -10.23 -18.46
N PHE A 138 0.72 -9.21 -18.39
CA PHE A 138 -0.37 -9.06 -19.35
C PHE A 138 0.15 -8.94 -20.80
N VAL A 139 1.07 -8.01 -21.06
CA VAL A 139 1.57 -7.71 -22.41
C VAL A 139 2.41 -8.87 -22.99
N PHE A 140 3.31 -9.46 -22.21
CA PHE A 140 4.26 -10.46 -22.73
C PHE A 140 3.77 -11.90 -22.62
N MET A 141 2.89 -12.21 -21.67
CA MET A 141 2.45 -13.60 -21.43
C MET A 141 0.99 -13.82 -21.83
N LEU A 142 0.08 -12.89 -21.54
CA LEU A 142 -1.36 -13.12 -21.72
C LEU A 142 -1.89 -12.62 -23.08
N GLU A 143 -1.56 -11.39 -23.47
CA GLU A 143 -1.97 -10.79 -24.74
C GLU A 143 -1.64 -11.67 -25.97
N PRO A 144 -0.45 -12.31 -26.11
CA PRO A 144 -0.18 -13.17 -27.26
C PRO A 144 -1.15 -14.38 -27.35
N LEU A 145 -1.68 -14.83 -26.22
CA LEU A 145 -2.56 -16.00 -26.15
C LEU A 145 -4.02 -15.65 -26.50
N PHE A 146 -4.38 -14.37 -26.53
CA PHE A 146 -5.77 -13.94 -26.74
C PHE A 146 -6.26 -14.13 -28.18
N LEU A 147 -5.35 -14.12 -29.16
CA LEU A 147 -5.71 -14.35 -30.57
C LEU A 147 -6.17 -15.80 -30.85
N ILE A 148 -5.87 -16.73 -29.94
CA ILE A 148 -6.08 -18.18 -30.15
C ILE A 148 -7.09 -18.75 -29.14
N ASN A 149 -7.36 -18.06 -28.04
CA ASN A 149 -8.13 -18.59 -26.93
C ASN A 149 -9.55 -18.01 -26.84
N LYS A 150 -10.57 -18.86 -26.97
CA LYS A 150 -11.99 -18.48 -26.80
C LYS A 150 -12.32 -17.91 -25.41
N ASN A 151 -11.50 -18.20 -24.40
CA ASN A 151 -11.66 -17.73 -23.03
C ASN A 151 -10.81 -16.49 -22.71
N ALA A 152 -10.26 -15.80 -23.71
CA ALA A 152 -9.40 -14.61 -23.53
C ALA A 152 -10.02 -13.55 -22.60
N GLY A 153 -11.32 -13.27 -22.74
CA GLY A 153 -12.03 -12.32 -21.88
C GLY A 153 -12.04 -12.75 -20.40
N LEU A 154 -12.35 -14.02 -20.13
CA LEU A 154 -12.34 -14.56 -18.76
C LEU A 154 -10.92 -14.52 -18.16
N ILE A 155 -9.90 -14.90 -18.94
CA ILE A 155 -8.50 -14.87 -18.50
C ILE A 155 -8.07 -13.44 -18.15
N SER A 156 -8.43 -12.45 -18.98
CA SER A 156 -8.16 -11.03 -18.71
C SER A 156 -8.84 -10.55 -17.41
N MET A 157 -10.12 -10.91 -17.20
CA MET A 157 -10.86 -10.57 -15.98
C MET A 157 -10.23 -11.19 -14.73
N LEU A 158 -9.85 -12.47 -14.80
CA LEU A 158 -9.20 -13.17 -13.68
C LEU A 158 -7.81 -12.58 -13.39
N HIS A 159 -7.03 -12.23 -14.42
CA HIS A 159 -5.74 -11.56 -14.25
C HIS A 159 -5.91 -10.20 -13.55
N PHE A 160 -6.92 -9.43 -13.94
CA PHE A 160 -7.22 -8.14 -13.31
C PHE A 160 -7.55 -8.29 -11.82
N ILE A 161 -8.45 -9.22 -11.47
CA ILE A 161 -8.83 -9.50 -10.07
C ILE A 161 -7.60 -9.99 -9.28
N ALA A 162 -6.83 -10.93 -9.83
CA ALA A 162 -5.65 -11.47 -9.18
C ALA A 162 -4.59 -10.39 -8.95
N SER A 163 -4.36 -9.51 -9.93
CA SER A 163 -3.43 -8.39 -9.83
C SER A 163 -3.84 -7.42 -8.72
N PHE A 164 -5.12 -7.04 -8.66
CA PHE A 164 -5.63 -6.19 -7.58
C PHE A 164 -5.49 -6.84 -6.20
N ALA A 165 -5.77 -8.14 -6.08
CA ALA A 165 -5.63 -8.87 -4.83
C ALA A 165 -4.17 -8.92 -4.36
N ILE A 166 -3.22 -9.21 -5.26
CA ILE A 166 -1.79 -9.26 -4.96
C ILE A 166 -1.27 -7.87 -4.57
N ILE A 167 -1.63 -6.83 -5.32
CA ILE A 167 -1.27 -5.43 -5.01
C ILE A 167 -1.81 -5.05 -3.63
N ALA A 168 -3.10 -5.30 -3.37
CA ALA A 168 -3.73 -4.97 -2.09
C ALA A 168 -3.06 -5.70 -0.92
N PHE A 169 -2.74 -6.98 -1.10
CA PHE A 169 -2.06 -7.78 -0.09
C PHE A 169 -0.65 -7.27 0.20
N ALA A 170 0.16 -7.05 -0.83
CA ALA A 170 1.52 -6.56 -0.67
C ALA A 170 1.57 -5.15 -0.05
N THR A 171 0.70 -4.24 -0.51
CA THR A 171 0.57 -2.90 0.07
C THR A 171 0.15 -2.99 1.54
N ALA A 172 -0.83 -3.83 1.88
CA ALA A 172 -1.25 -4.03 3.26
C ALA A 172 -0.14 -4.62 4.13
N LEU A 173 0.66 -5.57 3.62
CA LEU A 173 1.82 -6.12 4.32
C LEU A 173 2.92 -5.08 4.56
N ALA A 174 3.17 -4.18 3.62
CA ALA A 174 4.15 -3.13 3.84
C ALA A 174 3.66 -2.06 4.82
N GLN A 175 2.37 -1.73 4.76
CA GLN A 175 1.71 -0.86 5.72
C GLN A 175 1.68 -1.50 7.12
N LEU A 176 1.63 -2.84 7.22
CA LEU A 176 1.62 -3.58 8.49
C LEU A 176 2.84 -3.24 9.36
N ALA A 177 4.02 -3.04 8.76
CA ALA A 177 5.23 -2.66 9.50
C ALA A 177 5.07 -1.31 10.23
N GLU A 178 4.27 -0.39 9.68
CA GLU A 178 3.96 0.90 10.32
C GLU A 178 2.81 0.76 11.32
N VAL A 179 1.77 -0.02 11.00
CA VAL A 179 0.61 -0.22 11.88
C VAL A 179 0.99 -0.98 13.15
N LYS A 180 1.92 -1.96 13.06
CA LYS A 180 2.44 -2.71 14.22
C LYS A 180 3.04 -1.81 15.31
N LYS A 181 3.55 -0.62 14.94
CA LYS A 181 4.14 0.34 15.88
C LYS A 181 3.10 1.04 16.76
N ILE A 182 1.84 1.07 16.34
CA ILE A 182 0.79 1.88 16.98
C ILE A 182 -0.45 1.07 17.38
N ALA A 183 -0.60 -0.16 16.91
CA ALA A 183 -1.83 -0.93 17.05
C ALA A 183 -1.64 -2.30 17.72
N HIS A 184 -2.58 -2.66 18.60
CA HIS A 184 -2.61 -3.96 19.29
C HIS A 184 -3.01 -5.13 18.37
N ARG A 185 -3.89 -4.90 17.37
CA ARG A 185 -4.31 -5.90 16.37
C ARG A 185 -4.00 -5.44 14.95
N PRO A 186 -2.72 -5.46 14.55
CA PRO A 186 -2.29 -4.87 13.29
C PRO A 186 -2.73 -5.69 12.07
N THR A 187 -2.98 -6.99 12.23
CA THR A 187 -3.44 -7.90 11.16
C THR A 187 -4.89 -7.65 10.73
N ASP A 188 -5.75 -7.09 11.59
CA ASP A 188 -7.13 -6.77 11.23
C ASP A 188 -7.21 -5.68 10.15
N TRP A 189 -6.24 -4.75 10.16
CA TRP A 189 -6.11 -3.72 9.13
C TRP A 189 -5.81 -4.32 7.77
N VAL A 190 -4.93 -5.33 7.73
CA VAL A 190 -4.55 -6.06 6.50
C VAL A 190 -5.77 -6.76 5.92
N LYS A 191 -6.48 -7.54 6.74
CA LYS A 191 -7.67 -8.29 6.30
C LYS A 191 -8.70 -7.36 5.67
N ILE A 192 -9.02 -6.25 6.35
CA ILE A 192 -10.01 -5.29 5.84
C ILE A 192 -9.51 -4.64 4.54
N THR A 193 -8.25 -4.21 4.46
CA THR A 193 -7.70 -3.58 3.24
C THR A 193 -7.79 -4.54 2.05
N VAL A 194 -7.32 -5.78 2.21
CA VAL A 194 -7.36 -6.81 1.16
C VAL A 194 -8.79 -7.11 0.74
N SER A 195 -9.69 -7.40 1.69
CA SER A 195 -11.09 -7.67 1.37
C SER A 195 -11.78 -6.50 0.68
N THR A 196 -11.44 -5.26 1.06
CA THR A 196 -12.03 -4.06 0.44
C THR A 196 -11.58 -3.90 -1.00
N TRP A 197 -10.28 -3.95 -1.26
CA TRP A 197 -9.72 -3.70 -2.59
C TRP A 197 -10.05 -4.84 -3.56
N THR A 198 -9.95 -6.09 -3.12
CA THR A 198 -10.39 -7.24 -3.92
C THR A 198 -11.89 -7.20 -4.19
N GLY A 199 -12.70 -6.83 -3.18
CA GLY A 199 -14.14 -6.66 -3.34
C GLY A 199 -14.48 -5.60 -4.39
N ILE A 200 -13.84 -4.44 -4.34
CA ILE A 200 -13.98 -3.38 -5.34
C ILE A 200 -13.59 -3.89 -6.73
N ALA A 201 -12.48 -4.60 -6.87
CA ALA A 201 -12.04 -5.15 -8.15
C ALA A 201 -13.07 -6.13 -8.74
N ILE A 202 -13.61 -7.03 -7.92
CA ILE A 202 -14.68 -7.97 -8.32
C ILE A 202 -15.93 -7.20 -8.74
N SER A 203 -16.35 -6.18 -7.98
CA SER A 203 -17.51 -5.37 -8.32
C SER A 203 -17.32 -4.61 -9.63
N LEU A 204 -16.13 -4.05 -9.89
CA LEU A 204 -15.82 -3.34 -11.12
C LEU A 204 -15.84 -4.29 -12.33
N VAL A 205 -15.21 -5.45 -12.23
CA VAL A 205 -15.24 -6.47 -13.28
C VAL A 205 -16.68 -6.92 -13.54
N GLY A 206 -17.45 -7.20 -12.48
CA GLY A 206 -18.87 -7.58 -12.62
C GLY A 206 -19.71 -6.52 -13.32
N LEU A 207 -19.52 -5.24 -12.99
CA LEU A 207 -20.20 -4.12 -13.63
C LEU A 207 -19.85 -4.02 -15.12
N ILE A 208 -18.56 -4.10 -15.46
CA ILE A 208 -18.08 -4.06 -16.85
C ILE A 208 -18.68 -5.21 -17.66
N SER A 209 -18.69 -6.42 -17.09
CA SER A 209 -19.28 -7.59 -17.74
C SER A 209 -20.78 -7.39 -18.03
N ILE A 210 -21.55 -6.92 -17.06
CA ILE A 210 -23.00 -6.64 -17.24
C ILE A 210 -23.22 -5.62 -18.35
N ILE A 211 -22.46 -4.51 -18.36
CA ILE A 211 -22.59 -3.48 -19.40
C ILE A 211 -22.22 -4.03 -20.78
N SER A 212 -21.20 -4.89 -20.87
CA SER A 212 -20.78 -5.50 -22.13
C SER A 212 -21.79 -6.50 -22.69
N LEU A 213 -22.57 -7.16 -21.83
CA LEU A 213 -23.66 -8.08 -22.20
C LEU A 213 -24.94 -7.36 -22.65
N ALA A 214 -25.11 -6.10 -22.25
CA ALA A 214 -26.29 -5.29 -22.56
C ALA A 214 -26.18 -4.52 -23.90
N ARG A 215 -25.04 -4.63 -24.59
CA ARG A 215 -24.79 -4.07 -25.92
C ARG A 215 -24.76 -5.19 -26.95
#